data_AF-A5Z1P8-F1
#
_entry.id   AF-A5Z1P8-F1
#
_cell.length_a   1.000
_cell.length_b   1.000
_cell.length_c   1.000
_cell.angle_alpha   90.00
_cell.angle_beta   90.00
_cell.angle_gamma   90.00
#
_symmetry.space_group_name_H-M   'P 1'
#
loop_
_entity.id
_entity.type
_entity.pdbx_description
1 polymer ?
#
loop_
_entity_poly.entity_id
_entity_poly.type
_entity_poly.pdbx_seq_one_letter_code
_entity_poly.pdbx_strand_id
1 'polypeptide(L)'
;QELKSDLKDLFINQAVQVDISGNRKAVVIHVPYRLRKAFRKIHSRLVRELEKKFSGKDVVMIATRRMVPPPKKGSAVQRPRTRTLTAVHEAMLEDIVYPAEIVGKRI
;
A
#
# COMPACT_ATOMS: atom_id res chain seq x y z
N GLN A 1 -16.60 -19.09 -5.41
CA GLN A 1 -15.98 -19.18 -6.75
C GLN A 1 -15.69 -17.79 -7.37
N GLU A 2 -16.41 -16.74 -6.97
CA GLU A 2 -16.27 -15.37 -7.53
C GLU A 2 -14.92 -14.68 -7.29
N LEU A 3 -14.22 -14.94 -6.17
CA LEU A 3 -12.92 -14.30 -5.88
C LEU A 3 -11.79 -14.78 -6.82
N LYS A 4 -11.93 -15.95 -7.45
CA LYS A 4 -10.85 -16.55 -8.24
C LYS A 4 -10.58 -15.78 -9.53
N SER A 5 -11.61 -15.20 -10.16
CA SER A 5 -11.45 -14.39 -11.36
C SER A 5 -10.75 -13.07 -11.07
N ASP A 6 -11.13 -12.41 -9.98
CA ASP A 6 -10.55 -11.11 -9.59
C ASP A 6 -9.10 -11.25 -9.09
N LEU A 7 -8.72 -12.40 -8.52
CA LEU A 7 -7.37 -12.65 -8.00
C LEU A 7 -6.38 -13.14 -9.07
N LYS A 8 -6.85 -13.61 -10.23
CA LYS A 8 -5.99 -14.26 -11.23
C LYS A 8 -4.88 -13.36 -11.75
N ASP A 9 -5.20 -12.08 -11.97
CA ASP A 9 -4.28 -11.10 -12.54
C ASP A 9 -3.57 -10.24 -11.47
N LEU A 10 -3.83 -10.54 -10.19
CA LEU A 10 -3.27 -9.80 -9.07
C LEU A 10 -2.02 -10.48 -8.55
N PHE A 11 -0.93 -9.72 -8.46
CA PHE A 11 0.32 -10.15 -7.86
C PHE A 11 0.84 -9.12 -6.86
N ILE A 12 1.69 -9.60 -5.97
CA ILE A 12 2.37 -8.79 -4.95
C ILE A 12 3.84 -8.69 -5.30
N ASN A 13 4.47 -7.58 -4.95
CA ASN A 13 5.92 -7.42 -5.09
C ASN A 13 6.65 -8.08 -3.93
N GLN A 14 6.13 -7.90 -2.71
CA GLN A 14 6.75 -8.39 -1.49
C GLN A 14 5.69 -8.46 -0.38
N ALA A 15 5.91 -9.34 0.60
CA ALA A 15 5.24 -9.29 1.88
C ALA A 15 6.29 -9.16 3.00
N VAL A 16 6.07 -8.23 3.92
CA VAL A 16 6.97 -7.98 5.05
C VAL A 16 6.19 -8.16 6.33
N GLN A 17 6.76 -8.88 7.28
CA GLN A 17 6.20 -8.97 8.62
C GLN A 17 6.82 -7.88 9.50
N VAL A 18 5.98 -7.13 10.20
CA VAL A 18 6.38 -6.04 11.09
C VAL A 18 5.84 -6.34 12.48
N ASP A 19 6.68 -6.19 13.50
CA ASP A 19 6.24 -6.35 14.89
C ASP A 19 5.50 -5.07 15.35
N ILE A 20 4.35 -5.24 15.99
CA ILE A 20 3.52 -4.16 16.55
C ILE A 20 3.54 -4.26 18.07
N SER A 21 3.29 -3.14 18.74
CA SER A 21 3.01 -3.09 20.18
C SER A 21 1.95 -4.10 20.61
N GLY A 22 2.14 -4.75 21.75
CA GLY A 22 1.20 -5.74 22.28
C GLY A 22 1.43 -7.17 21.80
N ASN A 23 2.65 -7.53 21.41
CA ASN A 23 3.05 -8.87 20.95
C ASN A 23 2.26 -9.37 19.71
N ARG A 24 1.70 -8.42 18.94
CA ARG A 24 1.01 -8.67 17.68
C ARG A 24 1.96 -8.40 16.53
N LYS A 25 1.71 -9.01 15.37
CA LYS A 25 2.54 -8.82 14.17
C LYS A 25 1.64 -8.39 13.01
N ALA A 26 2.03 -7.40 12.24
CA ALA A 26 1.37 -7.05 10.99
C ALA A 26 2.03 -7.73 9.81
N VAL A 27 1.23 -8.05 8.80
CA VAL A 27 1.69 -8.42 7.46
C VAL A 27 1.44 -7.25 6.53
N VAL A 28 2.51 -6.64 6.06
CA VAL A 28 2.49 -5.56 5.07
C VAL A 28 2.66 -6.16 3.69
N ILE A 29 1.64 -6.02 2.85
CA ILE A 29 1.62 -6.52 1.49
C ILE A 29 1.93 -5.37 0.53
N HIS A 30 3.06 -5.48 -0.16
CA HIS A 30 3.49 -4.52 -1.16
C HIS A 30 2.88 -4.87 -2.51
N VAL A 31 2.05 -3.97 -3.03
CA VAL A 31 1.32 -4.12 -4.29
C VAL A 31 1.92 -3.20 -5.35
N PRO A 32 2.07 -3.64 -6.61
CA PRO A 32 2.44 -2.74 -7.70
C PRO A 32 1.44 -1.58 -7.85
N TYR A 33 1.93 -0.34 -7.97
CA TYR A 33 1.05 0.84 -8.11
C TYR A 33 0.02 0.71 -9.24
N ARG A 34 0.37 0.04 -10.35
CA ARG A 34 -0.53 -0.24 -11.48
C ARG A 34 -1.78 -1.04 -11.07
N LEU A 35 -1.67 -1.93 -10.09
CA LEU A 35 -2.74 -2.80 -9.63
C LEU A 35 -3.52 -2.23 -8.44
N ARG A 36 -3.16 -1.04 -7.92
CA ARG A 36 -3.79 -0.42 -6.74
C ARG A 36 -5.32 -0.36 -6.86
N LYS A 37 -5.84 0.01 -8.04
CA LYS A 37 -7.30 0.15 -8.26
C LYS A 37 -8.02 -1.20 -8.14
N ALA A 38 -7.43 -2.26 -8.70
CA ALA A 38 -7.99 -3.60 -8.64
C ALA A 38 -7.95 -4.16 -7.20
N PHE A 39 -6.84 -3.96 -6.49
CA PHE A 39 -6.74 -4.31 -5.07
C PHE A 39 -7.73 -3.52 -4.19
N ARG A 40 -7.95 -2.23 -4.46
CA ARG A 40 -8.95 -1.42 -3.73
C ARG A 40 -10.38 -1.94 -3.91
N LYS A 41 -10.72 -2.45 -5.10
CA LYS A 41 -12.05 -3.03 -5.38
C LYS A 41 -12.34 -4.26 -4.50
N ILE A 42 -11.34 -5.12 -4.30
CA ILE A 42 -11.49 -6.37 -3.53
C ILE A 42 -11.02 -6.28 -2.07
N HIS A 43 -10.51 -5.12 -1.65
CA HIS A 43 -9.77 -4.94 -0.41
C HIS A 43 -10.50 -5.46 0.83
N SER A 44 -11.76 -5.06 1.03
CA SER A 44 -12.54 -5.43 2.22
C SER A 44 -12.71 -6.94 2.37
N ARG A 45 -12.94 -7.63 1.24
CA ARG A 45 -13.07 -9.09 1.21
C ARG A 45 -11.71 -9.76 1.41
N LEU A 46 -10.67 -9.27 0.74
CA LEU A 46 -9.34 -9.85 0.78
C LEU A 46 -8.70 -9.73 2.17
N VAL A 47 -8.76 -8.54 2.79
CA VAL A 47 -8.22 -8.30 4.13
C VAL A 47 -8.92 -9.19 5.16
N ARG A 48 -10.27 -9.25 5.14
CA ARG A 48 -11.04 -10.11 6.05
C ARG A 48 -10.65 -11.59 5.95
N GLU A 49 -10.50 -12.11 4.73
CA GLU A 49 -10.09 -13.51 4.52
C GLU A 49 -8.65 -13.77 4.99
N LEU A 50 -7.74 -12.81 4.76
CA LEU A 50 -6.36 -12.92 5.20
C LEU A 50 -6.24 -12.80 6.72
N GLU A 51 -6.92 -11.87 7.38
CA GLU A 51 -6.95 -11.76 8.83
C GLU A 51 -7.55 -12.99 9.50
N LYS A 52 -8.60 -13.57 8.91
CA LYS A 52 -9.18 -14.83 9.39
C LYS A 52 -8.17 -16.00 9.28
N LYS A 53 -7.40 -16.06 8.19
CA LYS A 53 -6.39 -17.13 7.98
C LYS A 53 -5.13 -16.94 8.81
N PHE A 54 -4.67 -15.70 8.95
CA PHE A 54 -3.46 -15.33 9.68
C PHE A 54 -3.77 -14.86 11.10
N SER A 55 -4.73 -15.54 11.76
CA SER A 55 -5.27 -15.24 13.10
C SER A 55 -4.26 -14.55 14.02
N GLY A 56 -4.62 -13.35 14.49
CA GLY A 56 -3.78 -12.52 15.36
C GLY A 56 -2.82 -11.56 14.64
N LYS A 57 -2.75 -11.62 13.30
CA LYS A 57 -1.98 -10.67 12.47
C LYS A 57 -2.88 -9.67 11.76
N ASP A 58 -2.55 -8.39 11.86
CA ASP A 58 -3.19 -7.33 11.08
C ASP A 58 -2.63 -7.32 9.66
N VAL A 59 -3.49 -7.17 8.65
CA VAL A 59 -3.06 -7.22 7.24
C VAL A 59 -3.24 -5.85 6.60
N VAL A 60 -2.14 -5.25 6.15
CA VAL A 60 -2.15 -3.92 5.52
C VAL A 60 -1.61 -4.01 4.10
N MET A 61 -2.27 -3.32 3.16
CA MET A 61 -1.85 -3.29 1.76
C MET A 61 -1.27 -1.92 1.40
N ILE A 62 -0.06 -1.89 0.86
CA ILE A 62 0.62 -0.65 0.49
C ILE A 62 1.02 -0.71 -0.98
N ALA A 63 0.70 0.32 -1.76
CA ALA A 63 1.20 0.39 -3.13
C ALA A 63 2.67 0.85 -3.16
N THR A 64 3.53 0.08 -3.81
CA THR A 64 4.94 0.42 -4.03
C THR A 64 5.03 1.56 -5.03
N ARG A 65 5.41 2.75 -4.54
CA ARG A 65 5.63 3.95 -5.36
C ARG A 65 7.13 4.22 -5.44
N ARG A 66 7.61 4.63 -6.62
CA ARG A 66 9.02 4.96 -6.84
C ARG A 66 9.28 6.41 -6.43
N MET A 67 10.12 6.59 -5.42
CA MET A 67 10.70 7.90 -5.09
C MET A 67 11.90 8.16 -6.00
N VAL A 68 11.95 9.37 -6.57
CA VAL A 68 13.09 9.83 -7.39
C VAL A 68 13.75 10.97 -6.63
N PRO A 69 15.08 11.06 -6.48
CA PRO A 69 15.71 12.20 -5.81
C PRO A 69 15.52 13.51 -6.59
N PRO A 70 15.66 14.68 -5.95
CA PRO A 70 15.71 15.96 -6.66
C PRO A 70 16.79 15.95 -7.76
N PRO A 71 16.55 16.55 -8.92
CA PRO A 71 17.56 16.62 -9.97
C PRO A 71 18.78 17.43 -9.48
N LYS A 72 19.98 16.96 -9.82
CA LYS A 72 21.22 17.71 -9.56
C LYS A 72 21.24 18.97 -10.42
N LYS A 73 21.93 20.03 -9.94
CA LYS A 73 22.13 21.27 -10.71
C LYS A 73 22.73 20.92 -12.09
N GLY A 74 22.11 21.43 -13.17
CA GLY A 74 22.51 21.16 -14.55
C GLY A 74 21.82 19.96 -15.22
N SER A 75 20.97 19.21 -14.53
CA SER A 75 20.16 18.16 -15.17
C SER A 75 18.90 18.74 -15.82
N ALA A 76 18.64 18.37 -17.08
CA ALA A 76 17.42 18.72 -17.80
C ALA A 76 16.19 17.89 -17.39
N VAL A 77 16.37 16.86 -16.55
CA VAL A 77 15.28 15.94 -16.19
C VAL A 77 14.41 16.55 -15.09
N GLN A 78 13.18 16.88 -15.44
CA GLN A 78 12.19 17.36 -14.47
C GLN A 78 11.62 16.19 -13.66
N ARG A 79 11.71 16.27 -12.33
CA ARG A 79 11.10 15.29 -11.41
C ARG A 79 9.59 15.51 -11.33
N PRO A 80 8.74 14.50 -11.60
CA PRO A 80 7.32 14.60 -11.36
C PRO A 80 6.99 14.80 -9.88
N ARG A 81 6.03 15.68 -9.57
CA ARG A 81 5.57 15.91 -8.18
C ARG A 81 5.08 14.64 -7.49
N THR A 82 4.49 13.71 -8.24
CA THR A 82 4.00 12.41 -7.71
C THR A 82 5.12 11.47 -7.23
N ARG A 83 6.38 11.74 -7.58
CA ARG A 83 7.56 10.96 -7.17
C ARG A 83 8.40 11.67 -6.10
N THR A 84 7.80 12.64 -5.41
CA THR A 84 8.45 13.29 -4.25
C THR A 84 8.38 12.44 -3.00
N LEU A 85 9.34 12.60 -2.07
CA LEU A 85 9.33 11.89 -0.77
C LEU A 85 8.02 12.19 -0.02
N THR A 86 7.65 13.47 0.03
CA THR A 86 6.44 13.95 0.69
C THR A 86 5.17 13.39 0.05
N ALA A 87 5.01 13.51 -1.27
CA ALA A 87 3.81 13.02 -1.95
C ALA A 87 3.67 11.48 -1.87
N VAL A 88 4.80 10.76 -1.90
CA VAL A 88 4.78 9.30 -1.74
C VAL A 88 4.38 8.89 -0.32
N HIS A 89 4.88 9.57 0.71
CA HIS A 89 4.49 9.29 2.10
C HIS A 89 3.03 9.66 2.37
N GLU A 90 2.53 10.76 1.81
CA GLU A 90 1.11 11.10 1.90
C GLU A 90 0.21 10.04 1.26
N ALA A 91 0.55 9.60 0.05
CA ALA A 91 -0.19 8.57 -0.65
C ALA A 91 -0.04 7.17 0.00
N MET A 92 1.04 6.94 0.76
CA MET A 92 1.22 5.73 1.55
C MET A 92 0.28 5.72 2.76
N LEU A 93 0.11 6.86 3.44
CA LEU A 93 -0.88 6.99 4.53
C LEU A 93 -2.30 6.70 4.02
N GLU A 94 -2.68 7.22 2.85
CA GLU A 94 -3.99 6.94 2.23
C GLU A 94 -4.22 5.45 1.90
N ASP A 95 -3.16 4.70 1.63
CA ASP A 95 -3.30 3.27 1.37
C ASP A 95 -3.50 2.49 2.67
N ILE A 96 -2.80 2.89 3.74
CA ILE A 96 -2.89 2.24 5.06
C ILE A 96 -4.29 2.39 5.66
N VAL A 97 -4.92 3.56 5.50
CA VAL A 97 -6.24 3.83 6.12
C VAL A 97 -7.43 3.36 5.29
N TYR A 98 -7.23 2.88 4.05
CA TYR A 98 -8.33 2.45 3.20
C TYR A 98 -9.14 1.35 3.90
N PRO A 99 -10.50 1.43 3.95
CA PRO A 99 -11.40 2.28 3.17
C PRO A 99 -11.69 3.67 3.75
N ALA A 100 -11.13 4.02 4.91
CA ALA A 100 -11.33 5.34 5.50
C ALA A 100 -10.58 6.44 4.74
N GLU A 101 -11.05 7.68 4.89
CA GLU A 101 -10.46 8.86 4.27
C GLU A 101 -9.87 9.80 5.33
N ILE A 102 -8.76 10.45 4.98
CA ILE A 102 -8.09 11.41 5.88
C ILE A 102 -8.72 12.79 5.68
N VAL A 103 -9.48 13.26 6.67
CA VAL A 103 -10.17 14.57 6.63
C VAL A 103 -9.26 15.74 6.98
N GLY A 104 -8.19 15.50 7.72
CA GLY A 104 -7.22 16.53 8.08
C GLY A 104 -5.96 15.95 8.71
N LYS A 105 -4.87 16.73 8.64
CA LYS A 105 -3.58 16.41 9.27
C LYS A 105 -3.13 17.62 10.09
N ARG A 106 -2.69 17.39 11.32
CA ARG A 106 -2.01 18.38 12.16
C ARG A 106 -0.62 17.82 12.46
N ILE A 107 0.41 18.64 12.28
CA ILE A 107 1.81 18.30 12.56
C ILE A 107 2.13 18.83 13.95
#